data_AF-A0A945HK14-F1
#
_entry.id   AF-A0A945HK14-F1
#
_cell.length_a   1.000
_cell.length_b   1.000
_cell.length_c   1.000
_cell.angle_alpha   90.00
_cell.angle_beta   90.00
_cell.angle_gamma   90.00
#
_symmetry.space_group_name_H-M   'P 1'
#
loop_
_entity.id
_entity.type
_entity.pdbx_description
1 polymer ?
#
loop_
_entity_poly.entity_id
_entity_poly.type
_entity_poly.pdbx_seq_one_letter_code
_entity_poly.pdbx_strand_id
1 'polypeptide(L)'
;MIKLNNVFNKFYLYALISIVVIEIISFLAHQNYLLNYFTFFILIGLTFILSIKKLEWGIYILLTELFIGSKGYLFFIEIFDFRLSLRIGIFIILILAWFIKIILNSDKYLFNKSFKYYYQYLILFVFIIIGIINGLAHSSFKLAFFDFNGWIYFAILPVLIAIIKDSSIIEKVINIFLACITYLSVKTILLYILFIHQFNLNLLPIYRWVRDSGVGEITKINDNFYRIFFQAHLFLVIGLILLFILIIYSKKVEILKKHNIYLLATLVLSALLISFSRSFWLGMFSALVALFILFIIIEKPKLIKVFSTFTPLILIFLTSVLFINLIALDFSGNLQNRINDSTDEPAASSRINQLVPLYEAIKYKPVLGYGFGKTVTYISEDPRIRQVSPDGTYSTYAFEWGYLDIWLKLGLFGLLAYFYLLGKIIIDCLSKLNSNIIYLWLLLSTLALIITSIFSPYLNHPLGIGLIILITVILNYLDLNENPGKQISN
;
A
#
# COMPACT_ATOMS: atom_id res chain seq x y z
N MET A 1 5.99 -22.85 -12.01
CA MET A 1 6.92 -21.95 -11.27
C MET A 1 6.75 -20.53 -11.81
N ILE A 2 6.63 -19.51 -10.94
CA ILE A 2 6.46 -18.11 -11.37
C ILE A 2 7.76 -17.60 -11.99
N LYS A 3 7.72 -17.12 -13.23
CA LYS A 3 8.92 -16.69 -13.97
C LYS A 3 9.16 -15.19 -13.78
N LEU A 4 10.09 -14.84 -12.89
CA LEU A 4 10.55 -13.45 -12.71
C LEU A 4 11.49 -12.97 -13.84
N ASN A 5 11.89 -13.87 -14.75
CA ASN A 5 12.79 -13.57 -15.87
C ASN A 5 12.15 -12.67 -16.94
N ASN A 6 10.82 -12.59 -17.00
CA ASN A 6 10.06 -11.86 -18.02
C ASN A 6 9.35 -10.60 -17.47
N VAL A 7 10.03 -9.88 -16.57
CA VAL A 7 9.63 -8.53 -16.13
C VAL A 7 9.97 -7.47 -17.19
N PHE A 8 9.25 -6.35 -17.19
CA PHE A 8 9.39 -5.28 -18.20
C PHE A 8 9.05 -5.75 -19.63
N ASN A 9 8.03 -6.61 -19.74
CA ASN A 9 7.48 -7.06 -21.01
C ASN A 9 6.49 -6.02 -21.60
N LYS A 10 5.82 -6.36 -22.71
CA LYS A 10 4.82 -5.47 -23.35
C LYS A 10 3.67 -5.12 -22.41
N PHE A 11 3.29 -6.03 -21.50
CA PHE A 11 2.21 -5.79 -20.55
C PHE A 11 2.58 -4.71 -19.52
N TYR A 12 3.82 -4.71 -19.03
CA TYR A 12 4.36 -3.60 -18.21
C TYR A 12 4.24 -2.25 -18.95
N LEU A 13 4.64 -2.21 -20.22
CA LEU A 13 4.60 -0.97 -21.01
C LEU A 13 3.15 -0.47 -21.21
N TYR A 14 2.22 -1.37 -21.56
CA TYR A 14 0.82 -1.02 -21.71
C TYR A 14 0.19 -0.54 -20.40
N ALA A 15 0.52 -1.18 -19.27
CA ALA A 15 0.08 -0.73 -17.95
C ALA A 15 0.62 0.68 -17.65
N LEU A 16 1.92 0.92 -17.86
CA LEU A 16 2.54 2.22 -17.60
C LEU A 16 1.93 3.34 -18.45
N ILE A 17 1.74 3.11 -19.76
CA ILE A 17 1.11 4.09 -20.66
C ILE A 17 -0.33 4.36 -20.22
N SER A 18 -1.09 3.32 -19.88
CA SER A 18 -2.48 3.47 -19.44
C SER A 18 -2.57 4.30 -18.16
N ILE A 19 -1.68 4.08 -17.20
CA ILE A 19 -1.60 4.86 -15.95
C ILE A 19 -1.32 6.33 -16.26
N VAL A 20 -0.31 6.62 -17.09
CA VAL A 20 0.04 8.00 -17.46
C VAL A 20 -1.13 8.71 -18.13
N VAL A 21 -1.82 8.04 -19.07
CA VAL A 21 -2.99 8.61 -19.75
C VAL A 21 -4.12 8.91 -18.75
N ILE A 22 -4.46 7.95 -17.87
CA ILE A 22 -5.52 8.13 -16.87
C ILE A 22 -5.19 9.29 -15.91
N GLU A 23 -3.93 9.45 -15.53
CA GLU A 23 -3.50 10.51 -14.62
C GLU A 23 -3.49 11.90 -15.28
N ILE A 24 -3.13 11.99 -16.57
CA ILE A 24 -3.30 13.23 -17.35
C ILE A 24 -4.79 13.58 -17.42
N ILE A 25 -5.66 12.62 -17.71
CA ILE A 25 -7.11 12.84 -17.72
C ILE A 25 -7.60 13.25 -16.33
N SER A 26 -7.07 12.65 -15.26
CA SER A 26 -7.41 13.02 -13.88
C SER A 26 -7.06 14.47 -13.58
N PHE A 27 -5.88 14.94 -14.00
CA PHE A 27 -5.49 16.35 -13.84
C PHE A 27 -6.44 17.31 -14.57
N LEU A 28 -6.84 16.98 -15.80
CA LEU A 28 -7.81 17.78 -16.57
C LEU A 28 -9.22 17.70 -15.95
N ALA A 29 -9.62 16.54 -15.46
CA ALA A 29 -10.91 16.29 -14.84
C ALA A 29 -11.10 17.05 -13.51
N HIS A 30 -10.03 17.25 -12.74
CA HIS A 30 -10.11 18.07 -11.52
C HIS A 30 -10.38 19.56 -11.79
N GLN A 31 -10.19 20.00 -13.04
CA GLN A 31 -10.52 21.35 -13.47
C GLN A 31 -11.91 21.45 -14.09
N ASN A 32 -12.55 20.31 -14.40
CA ASN A 32 -13.86 20.25 -15.05
C ASN A 32 -14.70 19.07 -14.51
N TYR A 33 -15.72 19.39 -13.71
CA TYR A 33 -16.61 18.40 -13.09
C TYR A 33 -17.30 17.48 -14.12
N LEU A 34 -17.69 17.98 -15.30
CA LEU A 34 -18.31 17.15 -16.34
C LEU A 34 -17.34 16.09 -16.86
N LEU A 35 -16.08 16.47 -17.08
CA LEU A 35 -15.04 15.53 -17.50
C LEU A 35 -14.74 14.49 -16.40
N ASN A 36 -14.77 14.90 -15.13
CA ASN A 36 -14.61 13.99 -13.99
C ASN A 36 -15.72 12.94 -13.97
N TYR A 37 -16.98 13.35 -14.01
CA TYR A 37 -18.12 12.44 -13.97
C TYR A 37 -18.16 11.52 -15.20
N PHE A 38 -17.92 12.09 -16.39
CA PHE A 38 -17.88 11.31 -17.63
C PHE A 38 -16.79 10.24 -17.58
N THR A 39 -15.57 10.60 -17.16
CA THR A 39 -14.47 9.65 -17.04
C THR A 39 -14.73 8.60 -15.95
N PHE A 40 -15.31 9.01 -14.82
CA PHE A 40 -15.74 8.09 -13.76
C PHE A 40 -16.67 7.00 -14.33
N PHE A 41 -17.77 7.38 -14.99
CA PHE A 41 -18.72 6.41 -15.55
C PHE A 41 -18.12 5.54 -16.64
N ILE A 42 -17.22 6.08 -17.47
CA ILE A 42 -16.50 5.29 -18.48
C ILE A 42 -15.62 4.23 -17.82
N LEU A 43 -14.80 4.60 -16.84
CA LEU A 43 -13.89 3.65 -16.17
C LEU A 43 -14.67 2.55 -15.45
N ILE A 44 -15.77 2.92 -14.81
CA ILE A 44 -16.73 2.02 -14.15
C ILE A 44 -17.37 1.07 -15.16
N GLY A 45 -17.92 1.57 -16.27
CA GLY A 45 -18.51 0.76 -17.34
C GLY A 45 -17.50 -0.16 -18.03
N LEU A 46 -16.31 0.34 -18.35
CA LEU A 46 -15.21 -0.45 -18.92
C LEU A 46 -14.79 -1.56 -17.97
N THR A 47 -14.65 -1.25 -16.67
CA THR A 47 -14.31 -2.25 -15.64
C THR A 47 -15.37 -3.35 -15.60
N PHE A 48 -16.66 -3.00 -15.64
CA PHE A 48 -17.74 -3.99 -15.66
C PHE A 48 -17.69 -4.87 -16.92
N ILE A 49 -17.64 -4.26 -18.11
CA ILE A 49 -17.63 -4.99 -19.39
C ILE A 49 -16.43 -5.94 -19.47
N LEU A 50 -15.24 -5.45 -19.10
CA LEU A 50 -14.03 -6.27 -19.10
C LEU A 50 -14.11 -7.39 -18.06
N SER A 51 -14.64 -7.12 -16.86
CA SER A 51 -14.81 -8.11 -15.80
C SER A 51 -15.77 -9.24 -16.19
N ILE A 52 -16.89 -8.90 -16.85
CA ILE A 52 -17.83 -9.89 -17.39
C ILE A 52 -17.17 -10.74 -18.48
N LYS A 53 -16.37 -10.14 -19.39
CA LYS A 53 -15.61 -10.92 -20.38
C LYS A 53 -14.56 -11.82 -19.71
N LYS A 54 -13.62 -11.25 -18.96
CA LYS A 54 -12.63 -11.98 -18.14
C LYS A 54 -12.38 -11.22 -16.85
N LEU A 55 -12.71 -11.87 -15.74
CA LEU A 55 -12.70 -11.26 -14.42
C LEU A 55 -11.28 -10.80 -13.98
N GLU A 56 -10.23 -11.42 -14.53
CA GLU A 56 -8.83 -11.00 -14.40
C GLU A 56 -8.60 -9.52 -14.73
N TRP A 57 -9.24 -8.99 -15.79
CA TRP A 57 -9.06 -7.58 -16.17
C TRP A 57 -9.59 -6.61 -15.13
N GLY A 58 -10.70 -6.95 -14.48
CA GLY A 58 -11.24 -6.17 -13.37
C GLY A 58 -10.28 -6.13 -12.19
N ILE A 59 -9.62 -7.25 -11.88
CA ILE A 59 -8.57 -7.29 -10.87
C ILE A 59 -7.37 -6.43 -11.27
N TYR A 60 -6.94 -6.45 -12.53
CA TYR A 60 -5.83 -5.62 -12.99
C TYR A 60 -6.13 -4.13 -12.83
N ILE A 61 -7.35 -3.70 -13.13
CA ILE A 61 -7.80 -2.32 -12.94
C ILE A 61 -7.86 -1.98 -11.44
N LEU A 62 -8.47 -2.83 -10.62
CA LEU A 62 -8.57 -2.65 -9.17
C LEU A 62 -7.18 -2.54 -8.52
N LEU A 63 -6.25 -3.44 -8.85
CA LEU A 63 -4.90 -3.43 -8.31
C LEU A 63 -4.11 -2.22 -8.78
N THR A 64 -4.30 -1.78 -10.03
CA THR A 64 -3.68 -0.54 -10.53
C THR A 64 -4.16 0.66 -9.72
N GLU A 65 -5.48 0.82 -9.55
CA GLU A 65 -6.05 1.90 -8.73
C GLU A 65 -5.57 1.81 -7.29
N LEU A 66 -5.54 0.61 -6.69
CA LEU A 66 -5.04 0.39 -5.35
C LEU A 66 -3.58 0.86 -5.23
N PHE A 67 -2.73 0.51 -6.21
CA PHE A 67 -1.31 0.82 -6.14
C PHE A 67 -0.98 2.29 -6.33
N ILE A 68 -1.77 3.07 -7.09
CA ILE A 68 -1.45 4.49 -7.37
C ILE A 68 -2.39 5.50 -6.70
N GLY A 69 -3.63 5.11 -6.40
CA GLY A 69 -4.72 6.03 -6.08
C GLY A 69 -4.76 6.54 -4.65
N SER A 70 -3.90 6.05 -3.75
CA SER A 70 -3.87 6.39 -2.30
C SER A 70 -5.26 6.32 -1.62
N LYS A 71 -6.04 7.42 -1.56
CA LYS A 71 -7.42 7.45 -1.03
C LYS A 71 -8.49 7.02 -2.05
N GLY A 72 -8.17 7.01 -3.33
CA GLY A 72 -9.00 6.49 -4.42
C GLY A 72 -9.93 7.50 -5.09
N TYR A 73 -9.69 8.79 -4.89
CA TYR A 73 -10.47 9.90 -5.48
C TYR A 73 -9.78 10.51 -6.71
N LEU A 74 -9.04 9.70 -7.48
CA LEU A 74 -8.54 10.13 -8.80
C LEU A 74 -9.68 10.62 -9.71
N PHE A 75 -10.86 10.02 -9.55
CA PHE A 75 -12.15 10.47 -10.06
C PHE A 75 -13.20 10.23 -8.98
N PHE A 76 -14.24 11.04 -8.97
CA PHE A 76 -15.31 10.93 -7.98
C PHE A 76 -16.60 11.56 -8.49
N ILE A 77 -17.72 11.13 -7.93
CA ILE A 77 -19.01 11.79 -8.11
C ILE A 77 -19.51 12.33 -6.78
N GLU A 78 -20.15 13.50 -6.81
CA GLU A 78 -20.77 14.10 -5.63
C GLU A 78 -22.28 13.80 -5.69
N ILE A 79 -22.78 13.12 -4.66
CA ILE A 79 -24.19 12.77 -4.50
C ILE A 79 -24.64 13.39 -3.18
N PHE A 80 -25.34 14.53 -3.24
CA PHE A 80 -25.65 15.35 -2.05
C PHE A 80 -24.37 15.65 -1.24
N ASP A 81 -24.34 15.28 0.04
CA ASP A 81 -23.18 15.49 0.94
C ASP A 81 -22.15 14.34 0.90
N PHE A 82 -22.27 13.41 -0.05
CA PHE A 82 -21.41 12.23 -0.13
C PHE A 82 -20.57 12.22 -1.42
N ARG A 83 -19.27 12.00 -1.26
CA ARG A 83 -18.34 11.80 -2.39
C ARG A 83 -18.08 10.31 -2.60
N LEU A 84 -18.59 9.76 -3.71
CA LEU A 84 -18.30 8.39 -4.09
C LEU A 84 -17.00 8.34 -4.90
N SER A 85 -16.00 7.65 -4.37
CA SER A 85 -14.69 7.52 -4.99
C SER A 85 -14.67 6.46 -6.09
N LEU A 86 -13.78 6.62 -7.08
CA LEU A 86 -13.56 5.64 -8.13
C LEU A 86 -13.24 4.25 -7.56
N ARG A 87 -12.44 4.17 -6.50
CA ARG A 87 -12.12 2.90 -5.82
C ARG A 87 -13.37 2.14 -5.40
N ILE A 88 -14.30 2.82 -4.73
CA ILE A 88 -15.53 2.19 -4.24
C ILE A 88 -16.37 1.72 -5.43
N GLY A 89 -16.47 2.52 -6.49
CA GLY A 89 -17.17 2.13 -7.70
C GLY A 89 -16.56 0.88 -8.37
N ILE A 90 -15.23 0.84 -8.56
CA ILE A 90 -14.51 -0.32 -9.12
C ILE A 90 -14.73 -1.55 -8.25
N PHE A 91 -14.62 -1.40 -6.93
CA PHE A 91 -14.83 -2.47 -5.96
C PHE A 91 -16.24 -3.07 -6.08
N ILE A 92 -17.29 -2.24 -6.07
CA ILE A 92 -18.68 -2.70 -6.15
C ILE A 92 -18.92 -3.45 -7.47
N ILE A 93 -18.44 -2.88 -8.57
CA ILE A 93 -18.63 -3.47 -9.90
C ILE A 93 -17.90 -4.79 -10.07
N LEU A 94 -16.69 -4.89 -9.52
CA LEU A 94 -15.92 -6.13 -9.59
C LEU A 94 -16.61 -7.25 -8.78
N ILE A 95 -17.10 -6.93 -7.58
CA ILE A 95 -17.87 -7.85 -6.75
C ILE A 95 -19.15 -8.27 -7.47
N LEU A 96 -19.89 -7.33 -8.05
CA LEU A 96 -21.10 -7.61 -8.84
C LEU A 96 -20.80 -8.53 -10.03
N ALA A 97 -19.77 -8.22 -10.82
CA ALA A 97 -19.36 -9.04 -11.96
C ALA A 97 -18.95 -10.46 -11.52
N TRP A 98 -18.26 -10.59 -10.38
CA TRP A 98 -17.92 -11.90 -9.80
C TRP A 98 -19.17 -12.68 -9.38
N PHE A 99 -20.13 -12.05 -8.69
CA PHE A 99 -21.41 -12.68 -8.34
C PHE A 99 -22.18 -13.16 -9.57
N ILE A 100 -22.29 -12.33 -10.61
CA ILE A 100 -22.92 -12.71 -11.88
C ILE A 100 -22.22 -13.95 -12.47
N LYS A 101 -20.88 -14.00 -12.43
CA LYS A 101 -20.14 -15.17 -12.93
C LYS A 101 -20.34 -16.43 -12.10
N ILE A 102 -20.52 -16.32 -10.78
CA ILE A 102 -20.86 -17.47 -9.95
C ILE A 102 -22.24 -18.01 -10.33
N ILE A 103 -23.24 -17.14 -10.49
CA ILE A 103 -24.60 -17.55 -10.83
C ILE A 103 -24.63 -18.22 -12.21
N LEU A 104 -23.87 -17.69 -13.18
CA LEU A 104 -23.82 -18.24 -14.54
C LEU A 104 -22.94 -19.48 -14.68
N ASN A 105 -21.91 -19.64 -13.84
CA ASN A 105 -20.92 -20.73 -13.93
C ASN A 105 -20.35 -21.05 -12.53
N SER A 106 -21.12 -21.78 -11.72
CA SER A 106 -20.83 -22.07 -10.31
C SER A 106 -19.42 -22.62 -10.10
N ASP A 107 -19.02 -23.64 -10.86
CA ASP A 107 -17.87 -24.47 -10.48
C ASP A 107 -16.52 -23.75 -10.68
N LYS A 108 -16.48 -22.76 -11.58
CA LYS A 108 -15.22 -22.07 -11.92
C LYS A 108 -14.88 -20.92 -10.97
N TYR A 109 -15.89 -20.29 -10.36
CA TYR A 109 -15.73 -19.03 -9.62
C TYR A 109 -16.11 -19.11 -8.14
N LEU A 110 -16.52 -20.29 -7.66
CA LEU A 110 -16.78 -20.54 -6.25
C LEU A 110 -15.51 -20.42 -5.39
N PHE A 111 -15.72 -19.94 -4.17
CA PHE A 111 -14.70 -19.90 -3.12
C PHE A 111 -14.34 -21.33 -2.72
N ASN A 112 -13.05 -21.68 -2.78
CA ASN A 112 -12.59 -22.99 -2.36
C ASN A 112 -12.30 -23.00 -0.85
N LYS A 113 -12.99 -23.86 -0.09
CA LYS A 113 -12.73 -24.09 1.35
C LYS A 113 -11.32 -24.64 1.63
N SER A 114 -10.63 -25.18 0.63
CA SER A 114 -9.22 -25.59 0.72
C SER A 114 -8.24 -24.41 0.83
N PHE A 115 -8.72 -23.17 0.85
CA PHE A 115 -7.89 -22.00 1.06
C PHE A 115 -7.10 -22.09 2.37
N LYS A 116 -5.77 -22.11 2.27
CA LYS A 116 -4.85 -22.38 3.39
C LYS A 116 -5.06 -21.45 4.60
N TYR A 117 -5.46 -20.21 4.35
CA TYR A 117 -5.62 -19.19 5.40
C TYR A 117 -7.08 -19.04 5.88
N TYR A 118 -7.96 -19.97 5.52
CA TYR A 118 -9.40 -19.89 5.79
C TYR A 118 -9.70 -19.61 7.27
N TYR A 119 -9.12 -20.39 8.19
CA TYR A 119 -9.39 -20.25 9.62
C TYR A 119 -8.88 -18.92 10.19
N GLN A 120 -7.73 -18.43 9.73
CA GLN A 120 -7.15 -17.15 10.15
C GLN A 120 -8.08 -15.99 9.78
N TYR A 121 -8.57 -15.98 8.54
CA TYR A 121 -9.55 -14.98 8.09
C TYR A 121 -10.90 -15.13 8.77
N LEU A 122 -11.38 -16.35 9.01
CA LEU A 122 -12.64 -16.59 9.70
C LEU A 122 -12.62 -15.99 11.11
N ILE A 123 -11.55 -16.26 11.89
CA ILE A 123 -11.39 -15.71 13.24
C ILE A 123 -11.33 -14.18 13.19
N LEU A 124 -10.56 -13.60 12.25
CA LEU A 124 -10.48 -12.15 12.08
C LEU A 124 -11.85 -11.55 11.73
N PHE A 125 -12.62 -12.18 10.83
CA PHE A 125 -13.96 -11.72 10.45
C PHE A 125 -14.96 -11.76 11.60
N VAL A 126 -14.89 -12.77 12.47
CA VAL A 126 -15.72 -12.81 13.69
C VAL A 126 -15.47 -11.56 14.53
N PHE A 127 -14.22 -11.17 14.77
CA PHE A 127 -13.91 -9.98 15.56
C PHE A 127 -14.25 -8.67 14.84
N ILE A 128 -14.10 -8.61 13.51
CA ILE A 128 -14.57 -7.47 12.72
C ILE A 128 -16.10 -7.32 12.87
N ILE A 129 -16.87 -8.41 12.76
CA ILE A 129 -18.33 -8.39 12.94
C ILE A 129 -18.70 -7.94 14.35
N ILE A 130 -18.02 -8.45 15.39
CA ILE A 130 -18.20 -7.99 16.78
C ILE A 130 -17.91 -6.49 16.88
N GLY A 131 -16.85 -6.00 16.25
CA GLY A 131 -16.51 -4.58 16.19
C GLY A 131 -17.57 -3.72 15.50
N ILE A 132 -18.21 -4.23 14.45
CA ILE A 132 -19.36 -3.57 13.79
C ILE A 132 -20.54 -3.51 14.74
N ILE A 133 -20.92 -4.63 15.36
CA ILE A 133 -22.05 -4.70 16.30
C ILE A 133 -21.82 -3.73 17.46
N ASN A 134 -20.63 -3.75 18.07
CA ASN A 134 -20.27 -2.85 19.15
C ASN A 134 -20.28 -1.38 18.69
N GLY A 135 -19.78 -1.08 17.50
CA GLY A 135 -19.75 0.26 16.93
C GLY A 135 -21.15 0.82 16.70
N LEU A 136 -22.04 0.02 16.12
CA LEU A 136 -23.44 0.40 15.89
C LEU A 136 -24.23 0.56 17.20
N ALA A 137 -23.84 -0.16 18.27
CA ALA A 137 -24.49 -0.04 19.57
C ALA A 137 -24.05 1.20 20.38
N HIS A 138 -22.86 1.75 20.12
CA HIS A 138 -22.28 2.82 20.96
C HIS A 138 -21.91 4.11 20.19
N SER A 139 -21.95 4.10 18.85
CA SER A 139 -21.59 5.22 17.99
C SER A 139 -22.70 5.50 16.97
N SER A 140 -22.68 6.69 16.37
CA SER A 140 -23.59 6.98 15.25
C SER A 140 -23.27 6.09 14.05
N PHE A 141 -24.30 5.71 13.28
CA PHE A 141 -24.14 4.91 12.06
C PHE A 141 -23.11 5.53 11.10
N LYS A 142 -23.15 6.87 10.94
CA LYS A 142 -22.23 7.61 10.07
C LYS A 142 -20.77 7.39 10.49
N LEU A 143 -20.44 7.57 11.77
CA LEU A 143 -19.08 7.38 12.28
C LEU A 143 -18.63 5.92 12.16
N ALA A 144 -19.49 4.98 12.56
CA ALA A 144 -19.19 3.55 12.47
C ALA A 144 -18.94 3.10 11.03
N PHE A 145 -19.75 3.56 10.07
CA PHE A 145 -19.61 3.22 8.65
C PHE A 145 -18.33 3.78 8.04
N PHE A 146 -18.04 5.07 8.23
CA PHE A 146 -16.84 5.68 7.64
C PHE A 146 -15.55 5.12 8.22
N ASP A 147 -15.58 4.70 9.47
CA ASP A 147 -14.45 4.04 10.12
C ASP A 147 -14.27 2.58 9.67
N PHE A 148 -15.38 1.83 9.52
CA PHE A 148 -15.38 0.46 9.02
C PHE A 148 -15.06 0.37 7.52
N ASN A 149 -15.27 1.43 6.73
CA ASN A 149 -15.14 1.42 5.28
C ASN A 149 -13.82 0.81 4.76
N GLY A 150 -12.70 1.05 5.45
CA GLY A 150 -11.41 0.45 5.08
C GLY A 150 -11.42 -1.09 5.12
N TRP A 151 -12.12 -1.67 6.09
CA TRP A 151 -12.20 -3.11 6.33
C TRP A 151 -13.10 -3.85 5.34
N ILE A 152 -14.04 -3.16 4.70
CA ILE A 152 -14.86 -3.71 3.60
C ILE A 152 -13.98 -4.25 2.47
N TYR A 153 -12.76 -3.71 2.32
CA TYR A 153 -11.81 -4.16 1.31
C TYR A 153 -11.45 -5.66 1.42
N PHE A 154 -11.62 -6.28 2.58
CA PHE A 154 -11.47 -7.74 2.74
C PHE A 154 -12.42 -8.56 1.86
N ALA A 155 -13.55 -8.01 1.40
CA ALA A 155 -14.47 -8.73 0.52
C ALA A 155 -13.89 -9.03 -0.87
N ILE A 156 -12.75 -8.45 -1.26
CA ILE A 156 -12.03 -8.82 -2.49
C ILE A 156 -11.33 -10.19 -2.37
N LEU A 157 -11.06 -10.68 -1.14
CA LEU A 157 -10.41 -11.97 -0.90
C LEU A 157 -11.00 -13.13 -1.72
N PRO A 158 -12.32 -13.41 -1.68
CA PRO A 158 -12.90 -14.49 -2.47
C PRO A 158 -12.75 -14.29 -3.99
N VAL A 159 -12.78 -13.05 -4.48
CA VAL A 159 -12.58 -12.74 -5.91
C VAL A 159 -11.15 -13.08 -6.35
N LEU A 160 -10.15 -12.70 -5.55
CA LEU A 160 -8.74 -13.02 -5.85
C LEU A 160 -8.46 -14.52 -5.81
N ILE A 161 -9.01 -15.24 -4.82
CA ILE A 161 -8.88 -16.71 -4.72
C ILE A 161 -9.49 -17.40 -5.95
N ALA A 162 -10.65 -16.94 -6.41
CA ALA A 162 -11.31 -17.52 -7.58
C ALA A 162 -10.53 -17.31 -8.89
N ILE A 163 -9.69 -16.27 -8.96
CA ILE A 163 -8.98 -15.88 -10.18
C ILE A 163 -7.54 -16.38 -10.23
N ILE A 164 -6.77 -16.23 -9.14
CA ILE A 164 -5.33 -16.53 -9.14
C ILE A 164 -5.13 -18.05 -9.11
N LYS A 165 -5.24 -18.66 -10.30
CA LYS A 165 -5.09 -20.09 -10.53
C LYS A 165 -3.86 -20.44 -11.37
N ASP A 166 -3.27 -19.45 -12.05
CA ASP A 166 -2.15 -19.62 -12.97
C ASP A 166 -1.00 -18.66 -12.67
N SER A 167 0.25 -19.10 -12.91
CA SER A 167 1.43 -18.24 -12.75
C SER A 167 1.41 -17.02 -13.66
N SER A 168 0.78 -17.14 -14.84
CA SER A 168 0.67 -16.05 -15.82
C SER A 168 -0.06 -14.82 -15.25
N ILE A 169 -1.06 -15.04 -14.38
CA ILE A 169 -1.82 -13.97 -13.73
C ILE A 169 -0.92 -13.24 -12.73
N ILE A 170 -0.15 -14.00 -11.93
CA ILE A 170 0.79 -13.42 -10.97
C ILE A 170 1.91 -12.65 -11.69
N GLU A 171 2.43 -13.18 -12.79
CA GLU A 171 3.43 -12.48 -13.62
C GLU A 171 2.89 -11.17 -14.19
N LYS A 172 1.63 -11.13 -14.64
CA LYS A 172 0.94 -9.90 -15.07
C LYS A 172 0.73 -8.92 -13.92
N VAL A 173 0.33 -9.39 -12.74
CA VAL A 173 0.20 -8.56 -11.52
C VAL A 173 1.55 -7.95 -11.14
N ILE A 174 2.65 -8.71 -11.19
CA ILE A 174 4.00 -8.19 -10.93
C ILE A 174 4.38 -7.13 -11.97
N ASN A 175 4.06 -7.32 -13.25
CA ASN A 175 4.32 -6.31 -14.27
C ASN A 175 3.48 -5.04 -14.08
N ILE A 176 2.21 -5.14 -13.68
CA ILE A 176 1.38 -3.98 -13.29
C ILE A 176 1.99 -3.27 -12.08
N PHE A 177 2.37 -4.03 -11.06
CA PHE A 177 2.99 -3.50 -9.85
C PHE A 177 4.28 -2.73 -10.17
N LEU A 178 5.16 -3.31 -11.01
CA LEU A 178 6.36 -2.63 -11.50
C LEU A 178 6.01 -1.34 -12.26
N ALA A 179 4.97 -1.35 -13.11
CA ALA A 179 4.54 -0.14 -13.82
C ALA A 179 4.01 0.95 -12.87
N CYS A 180 3.28 0.56 -11.83
CA CYS A 180 2.76 1.47 -10.81
C CYS A 180 3.88 2.11 -10.01
N ILE A 181 4.88 1.35 -9.55
CA ILE A 181 6.01 1.93 -8.81
C ILE A 181 6.86 2.83 -9.71
N THR A 182 7.07 2.50 -10.99
CA THR A 182 7.73 3.40 -11.96
C THR A 182 6.98 4.71 -12.06
N TYR A 183 5.66 4.65 -12.27
CA TYR A 183 4.84 5.85 -12.38
C TYR A 183 4.89 6.70 -11.11
N LEU A 184 4.71 6.09 -9.94
CA LEU A 184 4.75 6.79 -8.65
C LEU A 184 6.10 7.46 -8.42
N SER A 185 7.21 6.80 -8.75
CA SER A 185 8.55 7.38 -8.61
C SER A 185 8.72 8.58 -9.52
N VAL A 186 8.35 8.44 -10.79
CA VAL A 186 8.42 9.54 -11.77
C VAL A 186 7.52 10.71 -11.36
N LYS A 187 6.26 10.45 -10.98
CA LYS A 187 5.33 11.47 -10.48
C LYS A 187 5.91 12.23 -9.28
N THR A 188 6.49 11.52 -8.32
CA THR A 188 7.08 12.12 -7.12
C THR A 188 8.26 13.03 -7.48
N ILE A 189 9.17 12.56 -8.32
CA ILE A 189 10.35 13.32 -8.75
C ILE A 189 9.94 14.53 -9.59
N LEU A 190 8.98 14.39 -10.52
CA LEU A 190 8.48 15.49 -11.33
C LEU A 190 7.82 16.58 -10.47
N LEU A 191 6.98 16.20 -9.50
CA LEU A 191 6.40 17.17 -8.57
C LEU A 191 7.49 17.86 -7.74
N TYR A 192 8.49 17.11 -7.28
CA TYR A 192 9.62 17.70 -6.56
C TYR A 192 10.35 18.76 -7.40
N ILE A 193 10.68 18.44 -8.66
CA ILE A 193 11.29 19.36 -9.64
C ILE A 193 10.42 20.60 -9.85
N LEU A 194 9.11 20.43 -10.03
CA LEU A 194 8.20 21.56 -10.28
C LEU A 194 8.13 22.50 -9.08
N PHE A 195 8.03 21.96 -7.86
CA PHE A 195 7.86 22.77 -6.65
C PHE A 195 9.16 23.41 -6.16
N ILE A 196 10.32 22.78 -6.40
CA ILE A 196 11.61 23.36 -6.00
C ILE A 196 12.05 24.48 -6.94
N HIS A 197 11.89 24.33 -8.26
CA HIS A 197 12.34 25.35 -9.22
C HIS A 197 11.29 26.41 -9.54
N GLN A 198 10.01 26.10 -9.31
CA GLN A 198 8.85 26.97 -9.53
C GLN A 198 8.66 27.55 -10.94
N PHE A 199 9.61 27.42 -11.89
CA PHE A 199 9.59 27.75 -13.33
C PHE A 199 8.67 28.93 -13.78
N ASN A 200 8.43 29.92 -12.91
CA ASN A 200 7.38 30.93 -13.06
C ASN A 200 5.98 30.37 -13.40
N LEU A 201 5.70 29.11 -13.04
CA LEU A 201 4.43 28.44 -13.28
C LEU A 201 3.47 28.67 -12.11
N ASN A 202 2.17 28.82 -12.41
CA ASN A 202 1.16 28.73 -11.38
C ASN A 202 0.99 27.26 -10.95
N LEU A 203 1.59 26.89 -9.82
CA LEU A 203 1.54 25.52 -9.29
C LEU A 203 0.24 25.20 -8.52
N LEU A 204 -0.64 26.19 -8.31
CA LEU A 204 -1.87 25.99 -7.54
C LEU A 204 -2.79 24.90 -8.11
N PRO A 205 -3.02 24.78 -9.44
CA PRO A 205 -3.82 23.69 -10.01
C PRO A 205 -3.21 22.32 -9.75
N ILE A 206 -1.88 22.20 -9.82
CA ILE A 206 -1.16 20.93 -9.57
C ILE A 206 -1.24 20.58 -8.08
N TYR A 207 -1.03 21.56 -7.20
CA TYR A 207 -1.17 21.39 -5.76
C TYR A 207 -2.57 20.90 -5.39
N ARG A 208 -3.62 21.59 -5.89
CA ARG A 208 -5.02 21.22 -5.66
C ARG A 208 -5.34 19.85 -6.22
N TRP A 209 -4.90 19.52 -7.43
CA TRP A 209 -5.08 18.18 -7.98
C TRP A 209 -4.52 17.08 -7.08
N VAL A 210 -3.28 17.23 -6.59
CA VAL A 210 -2.66 16.26 -5.67
C VAL A 210 -3.41 16.20 -4.33
N ARG A 211 -3.85 17.36 -3.83
CA ARG A 211 -4.49 17.48 -2.52
C ARG A 211 -5.94 16.99 -2.51
N ASP A 212 -6.74 17.41 -3.48
CA ASP A 212 -8.19 17.19 -3.55
C ASP A 212 -8.52 15.76 -3.97
N SER A 213 -7.72 15.16 -4.87
CA SER A 213 -7.80 13.73 -5.17
C SER A 213 -7.36 12.84 -3.99
N GLY A 214 -6.75 13.45 -2.96
CA GLY A 214 -6.23 12.74 -1.80
C GLY A 214 -5.10 11.77 -2.13
N VAL A 215 -4.43 11.94 -3.28
CA VAL A 215 -3.28 11.10 -3.66
C VAL A 215 -2.05 11.40 -2.81
N GLY A 216 -1.92 12.65 -2.35
CA GLY A 216 -0.72 13.12 -1.69
C GLY A 216 -0.79 14.43 -0.92
N GLU A 217 0.35 14.75 -0.33
CA GLU A 217 0.63 16.00 0.34
C GLU A 217 1.97 16.56 -0.15
N ILE A 218 2.00 17.87 -0.39
CA ILE A 218 3.19 18.62 -0.77
C ILE A 218 3.43 19.66 0.31
N THR A 219 4.56 19.56 1.02
CA THR A 219 4.86 20.40 2.17
C THR A 219 6.25 20.99 2.01
N LYS A 220 6.37 22.31 2.14
CA LYS A 220 7.67 22.99 2.20
C LYS A 220 8.30 22.71 3.57
N ILE A 221 9.48 22.09 3.59
CA ILE A 221 10.24 21.86 4.84
C ILE A 221 11.21 23.02 5.07
N ASN A 222 11.96 23.39 4.04
CA ASN A 222 12.85 24.54 4.06
C ASN A 222 12.86 25.24 2.69
N ASP A 223 13.66 26.29 2.54
CA ASP A 223 13.67 27.09 1.31
C ASP A 223 14.05 26.30 0.05
N ASN A 224 14.83 25.23 0.19
CA ASN A 224 15.34 24.43 -0.92
C ASN A 224 14.84 22.98 -0.89
N PHE A 225 13.75 22.69 -0.17
CA PHE A 225 13.23 21.32 -0.07
C PHE A 225 11.72 21.26 0.15
N TYR A 226 11.06 20.56 -0.76
CA TYR A 226 9.67 20.17 -0.66
C TYR A 226 9.57 18.66 -0.41
N ARG A 227 8.81 18.29 0.62
CA ARG A 227 8.41 16.91 0.85
C ARG A 227 7.21 16.58 -0.04
N ILE A 228 7.35 15.56 -0.88
CA ILE A 228 6.27 15.04 -1.73
C ILE A 228 5.86 13.66 -1.21
N PHE A 229 4.75 13.57 -0.48
CA PHE A 229 4.34 12.35 0.22
C PHE A 229 3.04 11.78 -0.35
N PHE A 230 3.04 10.50 -0.74
CA PHE A 230 1.85 9.74 -1.13
C PHE A 230 1.62 8.56 -0.19
N GLN A 231 0.37 8.27 0.19
CA GLN A 231 0.08 7.05 0.97
C GLN A 231 0.42 5.78 0.16
N ALA A 232 0.28 5.84 -1.16
CA ALA A 232 0.70 4.80 -2.09
C ALA A 232 2.22 4.51 -2.09
N HIS A 233 3.08 5.37 -1.51
CA HIS A 233 4.51 5.09 -1.39
C HIS A 233 4.84 3.86 -0.52
N LEU A 234 3.87 3.32 0.23
CA LEU A 234 3.98 1.97 0.80
C LEU A 234 4.42 0.97 -0.29
N PHE A 235 3.82 1.04 -1.48
CA PHE A 235 4.14 0.14 -2.59
C PHE A 235 5.53 0.40 -3.19
N LEU A 236 6.09 1.62 -3.06
CA LEU A 236 7.49 1.88 -3.39
C LEU A 236 8.43 1.10 -2.47
N VAL A 237 8.13 1.03 -1.15
CA VAL A 237 8.91 0.21 -0.21
C VAL A 237 8.87 -1.26 -0.61
N ILE A 238 7.67 -1.80 -0.86
CA ILE A 238 7.47 -3.20 -1.28
C ILE A 238 8.16 -3.49 -2.62
N GLY A 239 8.10 -2.54 -3.56
CA GLY A 239 8.77 -2.62 -4.86
C GLY A 239 10.28 -2.59 -4.74
N LEU A 240 10.83 -1.72 -3.89
CA LEU A 240 12.27 -1.62 -3.67
C LEU A 240 12.83 -2.93 -3.09
N ILE A 241 12.11 -3.56 -2.16
CA ILE A 241 12.47 -4.88 -1.62
C ILE A 241 12.55 -5.91 -2.75
N LEU A 242 11.57 -5.96 -3.65
CA LEU A 242 11.59 -6.86 -4.81
C LEU A 242 12.83 -6.60 -5.69
N LEU A 243 13.09 -5.32 -6.01
CA LEU A 243 14.22 -4.94 -6.87
C LEU A 243 15.57 -5.30 -6.23
N PHE A 244 15.74 -5.11 -4.91
CA PHE A 244 16.94 -5.50 -4.19
C PHE A 244 17.14 -7.02 -4.18
N ILE A 245 16.07 -7.80 -3.96
CA ILE A 245 16.14 -9.27 -4.07
C ILE A 245 16.56 -9.68 -5.48
N LEU A 246 15.97 -9.07 -6.53
CA LEU A 246 16.32 -9.37 -7.91
C LEU A 246 17.77 -9.00 -8.24
N ILE A 247 18.33 -7.93 -7.67
CA ILE A 247 19.74 -7.55 -7.84
C ILE A 247 20.66 -8.58 -7.17
N ILE A 248 20.40 -8.90 -5.89
CA ILE A 248 21.19 -9.84 -5.08
C ILE A 248 21.18 -11.25 -5.71
N TYR A 249 20.00 -11.71 -6.16
CA TYR A 249 19.80 -13.03 -6.72
C TYR A 249 19.82 -13.06 -8.26
N SER A 250 20.34 -12.01 -8.91
CA SER A 250 20.38 -11.86 -10.37
C SER A 250 21.19 -12.92 -11.12
N LYS A 251 21.96 -13.77 -10.42
CA LYS A 251 22.61 -14.95 -10.97
C LYS A 251 21.72 -16.19 -10.95
N LYS A 252 20.80 -16.29 -9.98
CA LYS A 252 19.83 -17.39 -9.86
C LYS A 252 18.59 -17.14 -10.74
N VAL A 253 18.32 -15.88 -11.05
CA VAL A 253 17.22 -15.44 -11.90
C VAL A 253 17.83 -14.92 -13.20
N GLU A 254 17.61 -15.60 -14.33
CA GLU A 254 18.06 -15.13 -15.64
C GLU A 254 17.25 -13.91 -16.09
N ILE A 255 17.64 -12.73 -15.59
CA ILE A 255 16.96 -11.47 -15.87
C ILE A 255 17.49 -10.87 -17.17
N LEU A 256 16.62 -10.70 -18.16
CA LEU A 256 16.96 -10.18 -19.50
C LEU A 256 17.34 -8.68 -19.51
N LYS A 257 16.84 -7.89 -18.56
CA LYS A 257 16.99 -6.41 -18.55
C LYS A 257 17.52 -5.87 -17.22
N LYS A 258 18.70 -6.34 -16.81
CA LYS A 258 19.31 -5.99 -15.51
C LYS A 258 19.46 -4.47 -15.30
N HIS A 259 19.86 -3.71 -16.32
CA HIS A 259 20.01 -2.25 -16.23
C HIS A 259 18.70 -1.55 -15.81
N ASN A 260 17.55 -2.00 -16.31
CA ASN A 260 16.25 -1.42 -15.96
C ASN A 260 15.92 -1.62 -14.48
N ILE A 261 16.39 -2.70 -13.86
CA ILE A 261 16.21 -2.95 -12.41
C ILE A 261 17.03 -1.94 -11.60
N TYR A 262 18.29 -1.70 -11.96
CA TYR A 262 19.12 -0.70 -11.28
C TYR A 262 18.53 0.70 -11.43
N LEU A 263 18.15 1.09 -12.66
CA LEU A 263 17.53 2.38 -12.92
C LEU A 263 16.25 2.57 -12.11
N LEU A 264 15.35 1.57 -12.13
CA LEU A 264 14.11 1.64 -11.38
C LEU A 264 14.36 1.66 -9.87
N ALA A 265 15.33 0.90 -9.36
CA ALA A 265 15.68 0.92 -7.93
C ALA A 265 16.19 2.31 -7.50
N THR A 266 17.00 2.98 -8.32
CA THR A 266 17.44 4.36 -8.08
C THR A 266 16.27 5.34 -8.11
N LEU A 267 15.35 5.23 -9.07
CA LEU A 267 14.16 6.10 -9.13
C LEU A 267 13.24 5.89 -7.92
N VAL A 268 12.99 4.63 -7.55
CA VAL A 268 12.15 4.25 -6.41
C VAL A 268 12.74 4.75 -5.10
N LEU A 269 14.04 4.52 -4.89
CA LEU A 269 14.70 5.00 -3.68
C LEU A 269 14.71 6.54 -3.65
N SER A 270 15.01 7.21 -4.78
CA SER A 270 14.96 8.68 -4.85
C SER A 270 13.58 9.24 -4.47
N ALA A 271 12.50 8.63 -4.96
CA ALA A 271 11.15 9.02 -4.58
C ALA A 271 10.85 8.80 -3.09
N LEU A 272 11.33 7.70 -2.49
CA LEU A 272 11.21 7.45 -1.06
C LEU A 272 12.00 8.47 -0.22
N LEU A 273 13.20 8.84 -0.65
CA LEU A 273 14.00 9.90 -0.02
C LEU A 273 13.25 11.25 -0.05
N ILE A 274 12.69 11.63 -1.20
CA ILE A 274 11.86 12.84 -1.37
C ILE A 274 10.60 12.81 -0.47
N SER A 275 10.00 11.64 -0.27
CA SER A 275 8.80 11.49 0.56
C SER A 275 9.00 11.81 2.04
N PHE A 276 10.24 11.70 2.50
CA PHE A 276 10.67 11.97 3.88
C PHE A 276 9.81 11.29 4.96
N SER A 277 9.23 10.13 4.65
CA SER A 277 8.28 9.43 5.54
C SER A 277 8.98 8.45 6.48
N ARG A 278 9.15 8.83 7.76
CA ARG A 278 9.84 8.03 8.78
C ARG A 278 9.34 6.59 8.89
N SER A 279 8.03 6.36 8.76
CA SER A 279 7.44 5.02 8.85
C SER A 279 7.83 4.12 7.66
N PHE A 280 8.03 4.70 6.46
CA PHE A 280 8.55 3.98 5.30
C PHE A 280 10.03 3.69 5.42
N TRP A 281 10.82 4.64 5.92
CA TRP A 281 12.24 4.43 6.21
C TRP A 281 12.46 3.30 7.19
N LEU A 282 11.68 3.27 8.29
CA LEU A 282 11.75 2.21 9.29
C LEU A 282 11.36 0.84 8.70
N GLY A 283 10.25 0.79 7.93
CA GLY A 283 9.82 -0.42 7.23
C GLY A 283 10.88 -0.94 6.25
N MET A 284 11.42 -0.07 5.41
CA MET A 284 12.47 -0.38 4.43
C MET A 284 13.76 -0.86 5.12
N PHE A 285 14.23 -0.15 6.14
CA PHE A 285 15.45 -0.47 6.86
C PHE A 285 15.32 -1.82 7.58
N SER A 286 14.20 -2.06 8.27
CA SER A 286 13.94 -3.35 8.92
C SER A 286 13.94 -4.51 7.93
N ALA A 287 13.34 -4.34 6.74
CA ALA A 287 13.36 -5.34 5.69
C ALA A 287 14.76 -5.55 5.10
N LEU A 288 15.57 -4.50 4.96
CA LEU A 288 16.95 -4.60 4.49
C LEU A 288 17.85 -5.34 5.49
N VAL A 289 17.70 -5.07 6.79
CA VAL A 289 18.39 -5.79 7.87
C VAL A 289 17.97 -7.26 7.86
N ALA A 290 16.68 -7.55 7.76
CA ALA A 290 16.19 -8.92 7.66
C ALA A 290 16.72 -9.63 6.39
N LEU A 291 16.77 -8.95 5.24
CA LEU A 291 17.34 -9.48 4.00
C LEU A 291 18.83 -9.82 4.17
N PHE A 292 19.60 -8.95 4.81
CA PHE A 292 21.01 -9.16 5.10
C PHE A 292 21.24 -10.38 6.01
N ILE A 293 20.48 -10.47 7.12
CA ILE A 293 20.56 -11.59 8.06
C ILE A 293 20.17 -12.90 7.36
N LEU A 294 19.05 -12.93 6.65
CA LEU A 294 18.59 -14.12 5.94
C LEU A 294 19.57 -14.55 4.84
N PHE A 295 20.16 -13.61 4.11
CA PHE A 295 21.18 -13.91 3.11
C PHE A 295 22.40 -14.62 3.73
N ILE A 296 22.87 -14.15 4.90
CA ILE A 296 23.97 -14.79 5.63
C ILE A 296 23.59 -16.21 6.09
N ILE A 297 22.40 -16.37 6.68
CA ILE A 297 21.93 -17.65 7.21
C ILE A 297 21.74 -18.69 6.09
N ILE A 298 21.14 -18.28 4.97
CA ILE A 298 20.75 -19.17 3.87
C ILE A 298 21.95 -19.49 2.96
N GLU A 299 22.66 -18.46 2.49
CA GLU A 299 23.71 -18.66 1.47
C GLU A 299 25.08 -19.00 2.08
N LYS A 300 25.26 -18.78 3.40
CA LYS A 300 26.51 -18.97 4.14
C LYS A 300 27.75 -18.48 3.37
N PRO A 301 27.74 -17.23 2.85
CA PRO A 301 28.79 -16.72 1.97
C PRO A 301 30.08 -16.39 2.74
N LYS A 302 31.23 -16.43 2.05
CA LYS A 302 32.47 -15.80 2.53
C LYS A 302 32.28 -14.28 2.64
N LEU A 303 32.97 -13.61 3.57
CA LEU A 303 32.85 -12.15 3.79
C LEU A 303 33.00 -11.32 2.50
N ILE A 304 33.96 -11.64 1.63
CA ILE A 304 34.17 -10.96 0.34
C ILE A 304 32.92 -11.02 -0.56
N LYS A 305 32.19 -12.14 -0.51
CA LYS A 305 30.94 -12.32 -1.26
C LYS A 305 29.79 -11.51 -0.64
N VAL A 306 29.77 -11.34 0.67
CA VAL A 306 28.81 -10.43 1.34
C VAL A 306 28.99 -9.01 0.84
N PHE A 307 30.22 -8.48 0.91
CA PHE A 307 30.53 -7.13 0.44
C PHE A 307 30.13 -6.95 -1.03
N SER A 308 30.64 -7.81 -1.93
CA SER A 308 30.34 -7.66 -3.37
C SER A 308 28.85 -7.79 -3.72
N THR A 309 28.06 -8.50 -2.91
CA THR A 309 26.61 -8.65 -3.13
C THR A 309 25.82 -7.42 -2.68
N PHE A 310 26.25 -6.74 -1.61
CA PHE A 310 25.55 -5.56 -1.06
C PHE A 310 26.12 -4.22 -1.55
N THR A 311 27.33 -4.17 -2.10
CA THR A 311 27.89 -2.96 -2.72
C THR A 311 26.95 -2.28 -3.73
N PRO A 312 26.24 -3.01 -4.62
CA PRO A 312 25.33 -2.36 -5.56
C PRO A 312 24.16 -1.63 -4.88
N LEU A 313 23.70 -2.10 -3.72
CA LEU A 313 22.63 -1.43 -2.95
C LEU A 313 23.13 -0.12 -2.35
N ILE A 314 24.38 -0.11 -1.87
CA ILE A 314 25.05 1.12 -1.40
C ILE A 314 25.22 2.10 -2.55
N LEU A 315 25.64 1.64 -3.73
CA LEU A 315 25.75 2.49 -4.93
C LEU A 315 24.39 3.06 -5.36
N ILE A 316 23.31 2.28 -5.28
CA ILE A 316 21.94 2.78 -5.53
C ILE A 316 21.57 3.88 -4.53
N PHE A 317 21.90 3.71 -3.26
CA PHE A 317 21.67 4.74 -2.24
C PHE A 317 22.46 6.02 -2.54
N LEU A 318 23.78 5.91 -2.76
CA LEU A 318 24.63 7.06 -3.07
C LEU A 318 24.16 7.78 -4.35
N THR A 319 23.84 7.03 -5.40
CA THR A 319 23.34 7.62 -6.66
C THR A 319 21.99 8.31 -6.48
N SER A 320 21.10 7.76 -5.64
CA SER A 320 19.80 8.39 -5.33
C SER A 320 19.97 9.70 -4.57
N VAL A 321 20.88 9.75 -3.58
CA VAL A 321 21.20 10.97 -2.83
C VAL A 321 21.82 12.02 -3.75
N LEU A 322 22.81 11.63 -4.57
CA LEU A 322 23.43 12.53 -5.54
C LEU A 322 22.41 13.06 -6.55
N PHE A 323 21.52 12.21 -7.04
CA PHE A 323 20.47 12.59 -7.98
C PHE A 323 19.52 13.64 -7.40
N ILE A 324 19.10 13.49 -6.14
CA ILE A 324 18.24 14.48 -5.48
C ILE A 324 18.97 15.80 -5.26
N ASN A 325 20.23 15.75 -4.85
CA ASN A 325 21.04 16.97 -4.64
C ASN A 325 21.31 17.71 -5.95
N LEU A 326 21.53 16.97 -7.04
CA LEU A 326 21.64 17.52 -8.40
C LEU A 326 20.35 18.24 -8.81
N ILE A 327 19.18 17.65 -8.56
CA ILE A 327 17.89 18.32 -8.80
C ILE A 327 17.75 19.56 -7.93
N ALA A 328 18.08 19.47 -6.65
CA ALA A 328 17.94 20.58 -5.72
C ALA A 328 18.96 21.71 -5.92
N LEU A 329 20.02 21.47 -6.72
CA LEU A 329 21.19 22.34 -6.85
C LEU A 329 21.81 22.69 -5.47
N ASP A 330 21.69 21.78 -4.50
CA ASP A 330 22.17 21.97 -3.12
C ASP A 330 23.12 20.84 -2.72
N PHE A 331 24.42 21.15 -2.79
CA PHE A 331 25.52 20.26 -2.41
C PHE A 331 26.14 20.59 -1.05
N SER A 332 25.61 21.61 -0.35
CA SER A 332 26.21 22.19 0.85
C SER A 332 26.15 21.29 2.10
N GLY A 333 25.67 20.04 1.97
CA GLY A 333 25.69 19.06 3.07
C GLY A 333 24.54 19.17 4.07
N ASN A 334 23.50 19.95 3.78
CA ASN A 334 22.36 20.17 4.68
C ASN A 334 21.39 18.98 4.85
N LEU A 335 21.76 17.74 4.48
CA LEU A 335 20.89 16.58 4.72
C LEU A 335 20.61 16.40 6.23
N GLN A 336 21.60 16.72 7.07
CA GLN A 336 21.46 16.68 8.52
C GLN A 336 20.58 17.82 9.06
N ASN A 337 20.71 19.03 8.50
CA ASN A 337 19.82 20.15 8.82
C ASN A 337 18.36 19.86 8.40
N ARG A 338 18.15 19.21 7.25
CA ARG A 338 16.83 18.71 6.80
C ARG A 338 16.23 17.67 7.76
N ILE A 339 17.06 16.87 8.42
CA ILE A 339 16.61 15.90 9.43
C ILE A 339 16.24 16.60 10.73
N ASN A 340 17.06 17.55 11.18
CA ASN A 340 16.85 18.28 12.43
C ASN A 340 15.66 19.26 12.37
N ASP A 341 15.46 19.98 11.26
CA ASP A 341 14.31 20.89 11.12
C ASP A 341 12.97 20.14 11.11
N SER A 342 12.99 18.84 10.76
CA SER A 342 11.79 18.00 10.78
C SER A 342 11.42 17.50 12.19
N THR A 343 12.35 17.50 13.15
CA THR A 343 12.06 16.92 14.48
C THR A 343 11.12 17.78 15.31
N ASP A 344 11.01 19.08 15.00
CA ASP A 344 10.07 20.02 15.62
C ASP A 344 8.71 20.09 14.90
N GLU A 345 8.36 19.09 14.07
CA GLU A 345 7.09 19.06 13.34
C GLU A 345 5.87 18.92 14.29
N PRO A 346 4.92 19.88 14.29
CA PRO A 346 3.69 19.83 15.11
C PRO A 346 2.79 18.61 14.86
N ALA A 347 2.93 17.96 13.71
CA ALA A 347 2.26 16.70 13.40
C ALA A 347 2.80 15.52 14.22
N ALA A 348 4.12 15.49 14.50
CA ALA A 348 4.74 14.43 15.29
C ALA A 348 4.37 14.54 16.77
N SER A 349 4.32 15.76 17.33
CA SER A 349 3.84 15.99 18.70
C SER A 349 2.35 15.64 18.84
N SER A 350 1.52 16.00 17.86
CA SER A 350 0.10 15.62 17.83
C SER A 350 -0.12 14.11 17.87
N ARG A 351 0.75 13.32 17.21
CA ARG A 351 0.70 11.84 17.28
C ARG A 351 0.99 11.32 18.68
N ILE A 352 1.99 11.87 19.36
CA ILE A 352 2.34 11.46 20.72
C ILE A 352 1.19 11.78 21.69
N ASN A 353 0.54 12.94 21.52
CA ASN A 353 -0.60 13.35 22.34
C ASN A 353 -1.82 12.42 22.22
N GLN A 354 -1.91 11.59 21.17
CA GLN A 354 -2.96 10.56 21.06
C GLN A 354 -2.72 9.35 21.97
N LEU A 355 -1.48 9.06 22.38
CA LEU A 355 -1.13 7.81 23.05
C LEU A 355 -1.86 7.60 24.38
N VAL A 356 -1.82 8.61 25.26
CA VAL A 356 -2.42 8.51 26.59
C VAL A 356 -3.94 8.37 26.49
N PRO A 357 -4.67 9.25 25.76
CA PRO A 357 -6.11 9.10 25.59
C PRO A 357 -6.54 7.78 24.93
N LEU A 358 -5.78 7.28 23.96
CA LEU A 358 -6.05 5.98 23.33
C LEU A 358 -5.91 4.84 24.33
N TYR A 359 -4.82 4.83 25.10
CA TYR A 359 -4.58 3.78 26.07
C TYR A 359 -5.60 3.80 27.22
N GLU A 360 -5.98 5.00 27.67
CA GLU A 360 -7.04 5.17 28.65
C GLU A 360 -8.38 4.64 28.12
N ALA A 361 -8.74 4.97 26.89
CA ALA A 361 -9.93 4.42 26.26
C ALA A 361 -9.87 2.88 26.21
N ILE A 362 -8.77 2.30 25.74
CA ILE A 362 -8.60 0.84 25.65
C ILE A 362 -8.81 0.14 26.99
N LYS A 363 -8.32 0.70 28.10
CA LYS A 363 -8.45 0.10 29.45
C LYS A 363 -9.88 -0.19 29.88
N TYR A 364 -10.85 0.59 29.42
CA TYR A 364 -12.26 0.42 29.80
C TYR A 364 -12.93 -0.78 29.10
N LYS A 365 -12.56 -1.09 27.85
CA LYS A 365 -13.06 -2.25 27.09
C LYS A 365 -11.92 -2.99 26.37
N PRO A 366 -10.97 -3.59 27.10
CA PRO A 366 -9.73 -4.07 26.50
C PRO A 366 -9.90 -5.36 25.69
N VAL A 367 -10.92 -6.17 25.99
CA VAL A 367 -11.06 -7.52 25.42
C VAL A 367 -11.76 -7.51 24.06
N LEU A 368 -12.92 -6.88 23.95
CA LEU A 368 -13.75 -6.83 22.73
C LEU A 368 -13.77 -5.46 22.05
N GLY A 369 -13.08 -4.46 22.63
CA GLY A 369 -13.02 -3.10 22.11
C GLY A 369 -14.34 -2.34 22.24
N TYR A 370 -14.32 -1.11 21.75
CA TYR A 370 -15.49 -0.24 21.65
C TYR A 370 -16.27 -0.43 20.35
N GLY A 371 -15.67 -1.08 19.35
CA GLY A 371 -16.19 -1.12 18.00
C GLY A 371 -15.85 0.12 17.17
N PHE A 372 -16.31 0.11 15.92
CA PHE A 372 -16.04 1.18 14.95
C PHE A 372 -16.75 2.48 15.29
N GLY A 373 -16.13 3.61 14.95
CA GLY A 373 -16.66 4.95 15.16
C GLY A 373 -16.40 5.53 16.55
N LYS A 374 -15.68 4.82 17.43
CA LYS A 374 -15.27 5.33 18.74
C LYS A 374 -14.34 6.53 18.57
N THR A 375 -14.78 7.69 19.03
CA THR A 375 -13.94 8.89 19.06
C THR A 375 -13.13 8.99 20.35
N VAL A 376 -11.93 9.55 20.22
CA VAL A 376 -11.06 9.93 21.33
C VAL A 376 -10.65 11.38 21.12
N THR A 377 -10.64 12.14 22.22
CA THR A 377 -10.32 13.57 22.22
C THR A 377 -8.91 13.76 22.78
N TYR A 378 -8.11 14.58 22.11
CA TYR A 378 -6.76 14.95 22.52
C TYR A 378 -6.44 16.39 22.09
N ILE A 379 -5.34 16.94 22.62
CA ILE A 379 -4.85 18.26 22.24
C ILE A 379 -3.88 18.10 21.06
N SER A 380 -4.23 18.67 19.92
CA SER A 380 -3.39 18.66 18.72
C SER A 380 -2.63 19.98 18.58
N GLU A 381 -1.36 19.84 18.19
CA GLU A 381 -0.49 20.94 17.80
C GLU A 381 -0.57 21.28 16.31
N ASP A 382 -1.39 20.56 15.54
CA ASP A 382 -1.55 20.81 14.11
C ASP A 382 -2.11 22.22 13.88
N PRO A 383 -1.41 23.10 13.14
CA PRO A 383 -1.88 24.45 12.85
C PRO A 383 -3.27 24.48 12.23
N ARG A 384 -3.64 23.45 11.45
CA ARG A 384 -4.95 23.34 10.79
C ARG A 384 -6.07 23.11 11.80
N ILE A 385 -5.79 22.35 12.86
CA ILE A 385 -6.73 22.11 13.94
C ILE A 385 -6.81 23.36 14.81
N ARG A 386 -5.67 23.97 15.15
CA ARG A 386 -5.62 25.20 15.94
C ARG A 386 -6.32 26.39 15.26
N GLN A 387 -6.41 26.40 13.93
CA GLN A 387 -7.21 27.39 13.18
C GLN A 387 -8.73 27.26 13.39
N VAL A 388 -9.22 26.05 13.68
CA VAL A 388 -10.66 25.77 13.89
C VAL A 388 -11.00 25.74 15.38
N SER A 389 -10.12 25.13 16.20
CA SER A 389 -10.21 25.03 17.65
C SER A 389 -8.97 25.67 18.28
N PRO A 390 -9.02 26.95 18.73
CA PRO A 390 -7.84 27.68 19.23
C PRO A 390 -7.09 26.97 20.37
N ASP A 391 -7.84 26.32 21.26
CA ASP A 391 -7.36 25.51 22.38
C ASP A 391 -6.76 24.15 21.96
N GLY A 392 -6.79 23.82 20.66
CA GLY A 392 -6.18 22.61 20.08
C GLY A 392 -7.00 21.34 20.31
N THR A 393 -8.16 21.43 20.94
CA THR A 393 -9.03 20.29 21.23
C THR A 393 -9.54 19.65 19.93
N TYR A 394 -9.24 18.37 19.75
CA TYR A 394 -9.62 17.62 18.56
C TYR A 394 -10.14 16.23 18.92
N SER A 395 -11.29 15.87 18.33
CA SER A 395 -11.91 14.55 18.51
C SER A 395 -11.98 13.85 17.16
N THR A 396 -11.44 12.62 17.10
CA THR A 396 -11.38 11.82 15.87
C THR A 396 -11.61 10.35 16.15
N TYR A 397 -12.05 9.61 15.14
CA TYR A 397 -12.14 8.13 15.12
C TYR A 397 -10.99 7.49 14.33
N ALA A 398 -10.17 8.30 13.66
CA ALA A 398 -9.03 7.87 12.85
C ALA A 398 -7.73 8.24 13.58
N PHE A 399 -6.94 7.21 13.92
CA PHE A 399 -5.73 7.36 14.72
C PHE A 399 -4.50 6.91 13.93
N GLU A 400 -3.35 7.51 14.23
CA GLU A 400 -2.10 7.21 13.52
C GLU A 400 -1.36 5.98 14.08
N TRP A 401 -1.69 5.57 15.31
CA TRP A 401 -1.15 4.38 15.97
C TRP A 401 -1.89 3.12 15.54
N GLY A 402 -1.46 2.48 14.46
CA GLY A 402 -2.22 1.41 13.80
C GLY A 402 -2.65 0.26 14.72
N TYR A 403 -1.77 -0.23 15.60
CA TYR A 403 -2.11 -1.32 16.53
C TYR A 403 -3.03 -0.91 17.67
N LEU A 404 -2.84 0.30 18.21
CA LEU A 404 -3.73 0.82 19.25
C LEU A 404 -5.12 1.10 18.66
N ASP A 405 -5.18 1.53 17.41
CA ASP A 405 -6.44 1.70 16.70
C ASP A 405 -7.20 0.37 16.55
N ILE A 406 -6.51 -0.67 16.07
CA ILE A 406 -7.08 -2.02 15.96
C ILE A 406 -7.52 -2.54 17.33
N TRP A 407 -6.71 -2.33 18.38
CA TRP A 407 -7.06 -2.75 19.75
C TRP A 407 -8.29 -2.01 20.27
N LEU A 408 -8.36 -0.69 20.11
CA LEU A 408 -9.51 0.09 20.55
C LEU A 408 -10.81 -0.40 19.89
N LYS A 409 -10.76 -0.73 18.60
CA LYS A 409 -11.93 -1.10 17.80
C LYS A 409 -12.35 -2.55 17.96
N LEU A 410 -11.40 -3.48 17.82
CA LEU A 410 -11.68 -4.93 17.81
C LEU A 410 -11.37 -5.63 19.13
N GLY A 411 -10.73 -4.93 20.08
CA GLY A 411 -10.26 -5.51 21.33
C GLY A 411 -8.98 -6.35 21.17
N LEU A 412 -8.47 -6.83 22.31
CA LEU A 412 -7.26 -7.63 22.38
C LEU A 412 -7.37 -8.90 21.53
N PHE A 413 -8.53 -9.57 21.56
CA PHE A 413 -8.71 -10.78 20.76
C PHE A 413 -8.78 -10.51 19.26
N GLY A 414 -9.37 -9.39 18.84
CA GLY A 414 -9.32 -8.98 17.44
C GLY A 414 -7.91 -8.64 16.97
N LEU A 415 -7.13 -7.96 17.81
CA LEU A 415 -5.71 -7.69 17.53
C LEU A 415 -4.89 -9.00 17.43
N LEU A 416 -5.08 -9.93 18.37
CA LEU A 416 -4.43 -11.24 18.35
C LEU A 416 -4.85 -12.09 17.14
N ALA A 417 -6.11 -12.04 16.73
CA ALA A 417 -6.59 -12.70 15.51
C ALA A 417 -5.87 -12.17 14.27
N TYR A 418 -5.64 -10.86 14.21
CA TYR A 418 -4.85 -10.26 13.13
C TYR A 418 -3.39 -10.74 13.20
N PHE A 419 -2.75 -10.69 14.38
CA PHE A 419 -1.38 -11.22 14.52
C PHE A 419 -1.27 -12.71 14.22
N TYR A 420 -2.31 -13.49 14.46
CA TYR A 420 -2.36 -14.90 14.07
C TYR A 420 -2.30 -15.07 12.54
N LEU A 421 -3.05 -14.27 11.78
CA LEU A 421 -2.96 -14.23 10.31
C LEU A 421 -1.55 -13.86 9.84
N LEU A 422 -0.99 -12.77 10.37
CA LEU A 422 0.34 -12.26 9.99
C LEU A 422 1.46 -13.23 10.36
N GLY A 423 1.39 -13.80 11.57
CA GLY A 423 2.34 -14.81 12.04
C GLY A 423 2.30 -16.07 11.16
N LYS A 424 1.11 -16.50 10.72
CA LYS A 424 0.98 -17.64 9.81
C LYS A 424 1.66 -17.38 8.45
N ILE A 425 1.47 -16.18 7.89
CA ILE A 425 2.16 -15.74 6.65
C ILE A 425 3.68 -15.82 6.84
N ILE A 426 4.20 -15.27 7.94
CA ILE A 426 5.64 -15.26 8.23
C ILE A 426 6.19 -16.69 8.34
N ILE A 427 5.54 -17.56 9.12
CA ILE A 427 5.97 -18.95 9.32
C ILE A 427 5.99 -19.70 7.99
N ASP A 428 4.93 -19.56 7.18
CA ASP A 428 4.82 -20.25 5.90
C ASP A 428 5.91 -19.79 4.92
N CYS A 429 6.21 -18.49 4.86
CA CYS A 429 7.32 -17.99 4.05
C CYS A 429 8.69 -18.47 4.56
N LEU A 430 8.95 -18.40 5.88
CA LEU A 430 10.19 -18.84 6.50
C LEU A 430 10.49 -20.32 6.19
N SER A 431 9.47 -21.17 6.27
CA SER A 431 9.60 -22.61 6.01
C SER A 431 9.99 -22.96 4.57
N LYS A 432 9.86 -22.02 3.63
CA LYS A 432 10.05 -22.24 2.18
C LYS A 432 11.02 -21.25 1.52
N LEU A 433 11.84 -20.55 2.31
CA LEU A 433 12.80 -19.56 1.77
C LEU A 433 13.77 -20.14 0.74
N ASN A 434 14.14 -21.42 0.88
CA ASN A 434 15.05 -22.09 -0.05
C ASN A 434 14.38 -22.51 -1.36
N SER A 435 13.04 -22.60 -1.41
CA SER A 435 12.31 -23.12 -2.57
C SER A 435 12.19 -22.09 -3.69
N ASN A 436 11.89 -20.83 -3.35
CA ASN A 436 11.66 -19.77 -4.32
C ASN A 436 11.89 -18.39 -3.69
N ILE A 437 12.59 -17.51 -4.41
CA ILE A 437 12.86 -16.12 -3.99
C ILE A 437 11.58 -15.30 -3.76
N ILE A 438 10.44 -15.72 -4.30
CA ILE A 438 9.16 -15.07 -4.05
C ILE A 438 8.75 -15.19 -2.58
N TYR A 439 9.03 -16.30 -1.89
CA TYR A 439 8.77 -16.42 -0.45
C TYR A 439 9.57 -15.38 0.35
N LEU A 440 10.81 -15.10 -0.06
CA LEU A 440 11.63 -14.06 0.55
C LEU A 440 11.03 -12.67 0.32
N TRP A 441 10.56 -12.37 -0.90
CA TRP A 441 9.89 -11.10 -1.18
C TRP A 441 8.61 -10.92 -0.35
N LEU A 442 7.76 -11.95 -0.27
CA LEU A 442 6.51 -11.91 0.48
C LEU A 442 6.75 -11.77 1.99
N LEU A 443 7.76 -12.48 2.54
CA LEU A 443 8.19 -12.34 3.94
C LEU A 443 8.61 -10.91 4.26
N LEU A 444 9.57 -10.38 3.51
CA LEU A 444 10.12 -9.05 3.76
C LEU A 444 9.08 -7.94 3.54
N SER A 445 8.18 -8.13 2.58
CA SER A 445 7.03 -7.23 2.36
C SER A 445 6.08 -7.22 3.55
N THR A 446 5.80 -8.40 4.14
CA THR A 446 4.94 -8.54 5.32
C THR A 446 5.59 -7.86 6.54
N LEU A 447 6.90 -8.07 6.75
CA LEU A 447 7.65 -7.42 7.83
C LEU A 447 7.67 -5.90 7.67
N ALA A 448 7.96 -5.39 6.47
CA ALA A 448 7.94 -3.96 6.19
C ALA A 448 6.56 -3.35 6.51
N LEU A 449 5.47 -4.01 6.07
CA LEU A 449 4.11 -3.57 6.35
C LEU A 449 3.80 -3.53 7.86
N ILE A 450 4.17 -4.57 8.61
CA ILE A 450 3.99 -4.65 10.07
C ILE A 450 4.70 -3.49 10.76
N ILE A 451 5.95 -3.22 10.40
CA ILE A 451 6.76 -2.18 11.02
C ILE A 451 6.24 -0.78 10.64
N THR A 452 5.92 -0.54 9.36
CA THR A 452 5.30 0.73 8.95
C THR A 452 3.95 0.94 9.65
N SER A 453 3.23 -0.14 9.97
CA SER A 453 1.92 -0.08 10.64
C SER A 453 1.94 0.36 12.10
N ILE A 454 3.11 0.44 12.73
CA ILE A 454 3.26 0.99 14.09
C ILE A 454 2.83 2.47 14.11
N PHE A 455 3.29 3.25 13.13
CA PHE A 455 3.13 4.71 13.09
C PHE A 455 2.24 5.21 11.93
N SER A 456 1.70 4.30 11.13
CA SER A 456 0.84 4.63 10.00
C SER A 456 -0.15 3.49 9.78
N PRO A 457 -1.47 3.67 9.95
CA PRO A 457 -2.46 2.60 10.06
C PRO A 457 -2.72 1.86 8.73
N TYR A 458 -1.72 1.16 8.17
CA TYR A 458 -1.87 0.46 6.88
C TYR A 458 -2.62 -0.86 6.99
N LEU A 459 -2.50 -1.58 8.11
CA LEU A 459 -3.22 -2.86 8.34
C LEU A 459 -4.75 -2.69 8.45
N ASN A 460 -5.22 -1.48 8.74
CA ASN A 460 -6.64 -1.10 8.78
C ASN A 460 -7.03 -0.17 7.62
N HIS A 461 -6.17 -0.05 6.60
CA HIS A 461 -6.39 0.75 5.39
C HIS A 461 -6.44 -0.16 4.14
N PRO A 462 -7.23 0.18 3.11
CA PRO A 462 -7.35 -0.64 1.90
C PRO A 462 -6.02 -1.04 1.26
N LEU A 463 -5.00 -0.16 1.28
CA LEU A 463 -3.69 -0.43 0.69
C LEU A 463 -2.97 -1.61 1.37
N GLY A 464 -2.91 -1.63 2.71
CA GLY A 464 -2.27 -2.72 3.44
C GLY A 464 -3.12 -3.98 3.48
N ILE A 465 -4.45 -3.84 3.61
CA ILE A 465 -5.38 -4.97 3.52
C ILE A 465 -5.26 -5.66 2.15
N GLY A 466 -5.29 -4.89 1.06
CA GLY A 466 -5.12 -5.41 -0.29
C GLY A 466 -3.78 -6.12 -0.50
N LEU A 467 -2.70 -5.60 0.09
CA LEU A 467 -1.39 -6.26 0.08
C LEU A 467 -1.41 -7.60 0.82
N ILE A 468 -1.98 -7.66 2.03
CA ILE A 468 -2.10 -8.92 2.80
C ILE A 468 -2.92 -9.96 2.04
N ILE A 469 -4.05 -9.55 1.45
CA ILE A 469 -4.88 -10.44 0.63
C ILE A 469 -4.05 -10.97 -0.53
N LEU A 470 -3.40 -10.10 -1.30
CA LEU A 470 -2.57 -10.50 -2.44
C LEU A 470 -1.46 -11.48 -2.02
N ILE A 471 -0.77 -11.20 -0.91
CA ILE A 471 0.27 -12.10 -0.35
C ILE A 471 -0.32 -13.47 -0.02
N THR A 472 -1.43 -13.53 0.74
CA THR A 472 -2.03 -14.81 1.14
C THR A 472 -2.51 -15.63 -0.05
N VAL A 473 -3.05 -15.00 -1.09
CA VAL A 473 -3.50 -15.69 -2.31
C VAL A 473 -2.32 -16.20 -3.13
N ILE A 474 -1.25 -15.43 -3.28
CA ILE A 474 -0.02 -15.89 -3.94
C ILE A 474 0.60 -17.07 -3.18
N LEU A 475 0.65 -17.00 -1.84
CA LEU A 475 1.18 -18.11 -1.02
C LEU A 475 0.32 -19.37 -1.14
N ASN A 476 -1.00 -19.22 -1.18
CA ASN A 476 -1.91 -20.35 -1.40
C ASN A 476 -1.66 -21.00 -2.78
N TYR A 477 -1.52 -20.19 -3.83
CA TYR A 477 -1.17 -20.67 -5.16
C TYR A 477 0.17 -21.42 -5.18
N LEU A 478 1.20 -20.88 -4.52
CA LEU A 478 2.51 -21.52 -4.46
C LEU A 478 2.47 -22.87 -3.73
N ASP A 479 1.73 -22.97 -2.60
CA ASP A 479 1.61 -24.21 -1.85
C ASP A 479 0.87 -25.31 -2.62
N LEU A 480 -0.21 -24.96 -3.33
CA LEU A 480 -0.99 -25.92 -4.13
C LEU A 480 -0.17 -26.50 -5.30
N ASN A 481 0.73 -25.71 -5.89
CA ASN A 481 1.57 -26.18 -7.00
C ASN A 481 2.79 -26.98 -6.55
N GLU A 482 3.28 -26.77 -5.33
CA GLU A 482 4.37 -27.58 -4.75
C GLU A 482 3.85 -28.92 -4.21
N ASN A 483 2.57 -28.99 -3.79
CA ASN A 483 1.96 -30.20 -3.23
C ASN A 483 0.62 -30.54 -3.93
N PRO A 484 0.66 -31.06 -5.18
CA PRO A 484 -0.54 -31.31 -5.98
C PRO A 484 -1.54 -32.29 -5.33
N GLY A 485 -1.08 -33.16 -4.43
CA GLY A 485 -1.94 -34.08 -3.67
C GLY A 485 -2.97 -33.40 -2.76
N LYS A 486 -2.84 -32.10 -2.45
CA LYS A 486 -3.83 -31.32 -1.70
C LYS A 486 -5.04 -30.87 -2.54
N GLN A 487 -4.99 -30.99 -3.87
CA GLN A 487 -6.13 -30.62 -4.73
C GLN A 487 -7.29 -31.65 -4.68
N ILE A 488 -7.04 -32.86 -4.16
CA ILE A 488 -7.96 -34.00 -4.28
C ILE A 488 -8.89 -34.14 -3.05
N SER A 489 -8.63 -33.46 -1.94
CA SER A 489 -9.53 -33.45 -0.78
C SER A 489 -10.50 -32.27 -0.86
N ASN A 490 -11.48 -32.35 -1.77
CA ASN A 490 -12.67 -31.50 -1.77
C ASN A 490 -13.81 -32.20 -1.04
#